data_AF-A0A5C7LU03-F1
#
_entry.id   AF-A0A5C7LU03-F1
#
_cell.length_a   1.000
_cell.length_b   1.000
_cell.length_c   1.000
_cell.angle_alpha   90.00
_cell.angle_beta   90.00
_cell.angle_gamma   90.00
#
_symmetry.space_group_name_H-M   'P 1'
#
loop_
_entity.id
_entity.type
_entity.pdbx_description
1 polymer ?
#
loop_
_entity_poly.entity_id
_entity_poly.type
_entity_poly.pdbx_seq_one_letter_code
_entity_poly.pdbx_strand_id
1 'polypeptide(L)'
;MQNYTEIPSSSTLSDSLSQILNNDKTAISCNSGTTFPTTSVQIGMLCYRTDQLKLYQLIGTNPDNWRFIMDLANGIDAQFAAKLNAASYTAADVLAKLLTVDGAGTGLDADLLDGQHASAFASSTHNHNAAYLGITAKATDADKLDGYDSTAFVRSVNGAGPDAAGNATVNIDLSSRVAK
;
A
#
# COMPACT_ATOMS: atom_id res chain seq x y z
N MET A 1 34.73 40.23 -6.93
CA MET A 1 33.92 41.41 -6.53
C MET A 1 33.72 41.35 -5.02
N GLN A 2 34.77 41.65 -4.26
CA GLN A 2 34.79 41.56 -2.79
C GLN A 2 35.54 42.77 -2.23
N ASN A 3 35.16 43.96 -2.69
CA ASN A 3 35.94 45.18 -2.46
C ASN A 3 35.18 46.14 -1.55
N TYR A 4 34.35 45.66 -0.62
CA TYR A 4 33.65 46.54 0.29
C TYR A 4 34.65 47.38 1.09
N THR A 5 34.44 48.69 1.08
CA THR A 5 35.25 49.68 1.78
C THR A 5 34.37 50.48 2.73
N GLU A 6 34.73 50.50 4.01
CA GLU A 6 34.09 51.37 5.00
C GLU A 6 34.27 52.84 4.58
N ILE A 7 33.18 53.61 4.64
CA ILE A 7 33.18 55.03 4.29
C ILE A 7 33.14 55.82 5.61
N PRO A 8 34.24 56.48 6.00
CA PRO A 8 34.27 57.24 7.26
C PRO A 8 33.27 58.39 7.24
N SER A 9 32.68 58.71 8.39
CA SER A 9 31.78 59.86 8.51
C SER A 9 32.44 61.21 8.23
N SER A 10 33.78 61.26 8.20
CA SER A 10 34.58 62.44 7.87
C SER A 10 34.85 62.63 6.37
N SER A 11 34.52 61.66 5.50
CA SER A 11 34.73 61.80 4.05
C SER A 11 33.73 62.79 3.44
N THR A 12 34.20 63.64 2.51
CA THR A 12 33.29 64.54 1.79
C THR A 12 32.38 63.73 0.85
N LEU A 13 31.18 64.26 0.56
CA LEU A 13 30.23 63.62 -0.35
C LEU A 13 30.84 63.34 -1.74
N SER A 14 31.69 64.25 -2.23
CA SER A 14 32.38 64.11 -3.51
C SER A 14 33.36 62.93 -3.49
N ASP A 15 34.07 62.72 -2.38
CA ASP A 15 35.04 61.62 -2.24
C ASP A 15 34.34 60.27 -2.05
N SER A 16 33.19 60.25 -1.35
CA SER A 16 32.44 59.02 -1.07
C SER A 16 31.80 58.39 -2.30
N LEU A 17 31.51 59.15 -3.36
CA LEU A 17 30.76 58.65 -4.52
C LEU A 17 31.38 57.39 -5.13
N SER A 18 32.69 57.39 -5.35
CA SER A 18 33.40 56.26 -5.95
C SER A 18 33.35 55.00 -5.06
N GLN A 19 33.46 55.18 -3.74
CA GLN A 19 33.40 54.11 -2.75
C GLN A 19 31.99 53.54 -2.64
N ILE A 20 30.96 54.39 -2.66
CA ILE A 20 29.55 53.97 -2.65
C ILE A 20 29.26 53.10 -3.88
N LEU A 21 29.61 53.56 -5.08
CA LEU A 21 29.38 52.79 -6.31
C LEU A 21 30.10 51.44 -6.29
N ASN A 22 31.29 51.38 -5.72
CA ASN A 22 32.03 50.13 -5.55
C ASN A 22 31.39 49.20 -4.50
N ASN A 23 30.89 49.73 -3.39
CA ASN A 23 30.15 48.98 -2.38
C ASN A 23 28.82 48.45 -2.94
N ASP A 24 28.08 49.27 -3.68
CA ASP A 24 26.84 48.88 -4.36
C ASP A 24 27.09 47.74 -5.34
N LYS A 25 28.14 47.84 -6.18
CA LYS A 25 28.54 46.77 -7.09
C LYS A 25 28.89 45.48 -6.33
N THR A 26 29.59 45.61 -5.21
CA THR A 26 29.95 44.47 -4.36
C THR A 26 28.69 43.80 -3.79
N ALA A 27 27.74 44.59 -3.27
CA ALA A 27 26.48 44.10 -2.72
C ALA A 27 25.59 43.44 -3.77
N ILE A 28 25.40 44.07 -4.94
CA ILE A 28 24.61 43.53 -6.06
C ILE A 28 25.20 42.22 -6.55
N SER A 29 26.53 42.13 -6.61
CA SER A 29 27.22 40.90 -7.00
C SER A 29 27.20 39.81 -5.91
N CYS A 30 26.57 40.06 -4.76
CA CYS A 30 26.59 39.21 -3.58
C CYS A 30 28.02 38.81 -3.20
N ASN A 31 28.95 39.77 -3.09
CA ASN A 31 30.36 39.53 -2.75
C ASN A 31 31.00 38.38 -3.55
N SER A 32 30.70 38.27 -4.84
CA SER A 32 31.09 37.11 -5.63
C SER A 32 32.60 36.94 -5.77
N GLY A 33 33.06 35.70 -5.64
CA GLY A 33 34.47 35.32 -5.72
C GLY A 33 34.70 33.83 -5.48
N THR A 34 35.97 33.41 -5.46
CA THR A 34 36.38 32.02 -5.23
C THR A 34 36.71 31.72 -3.77
N THR A 35 36.71 32.72 -2.91
CA THR A 35 36.92 32.64 -1.46
C THR A 35 35.83 33.40 -0.74
N PHE A 36 35.66 33.17 0.56
CA PHE A 36 34.80 34.05 1.37
C PHE A 36 35.52 35.37 1.66
N PRO A 37 34.80 36.51 1.73
CA PRO A 37 35.37 37.74 2.26
C PRO A 37 35.85 37.53 3.70
N THR A 38 37.00 38.12 4.04
CA THR A 38 37.62 38.01 5.38
C THR A 38 37.79 39.36 6.07
N THR A 39 37.45 40.45 5.40
CA THR A 39 37.60 41.82 5.89
C THR A 39 36.27 42.56 5.80
N SER A 40 35.98 43.41 6.78
CA SER A 40 34.77 44.23 6.82
C SER A 40 33.49 43.42 6.59
N VAL A 41 33.43 42.23 7.20
CA VAL A 41 32.31 41.31 7.10
C VAL A 41 31.19 41.70 8.06
N GLN A 42 29.94 41.57 7.61
CA GLN A 42 28.77 41.90 8.40
C GLN A 42 27.77 40.74 8.39
N ILE A 43 27.19 40.41 9.55
CA ILE A 43 26.16 39.36 9.65
C ILE A 43 25.02 39.70 8.67
N GLY A 44 24.59 38.71 7.90
CA GLY A 44 23.60 38.86 6.84
C GLY A 44 24.21 39.04 5.44
N MET A 45 25.50 39.35 5.32
CA MET A 45 26.22 39.48 4.06
C MET A 45 26.07 38.22 3.21
N LEU A 46 25.74 38.38 1.92
CA LEU A 46 25.70 37.29 0.95
C LEU A 46 27.04 37.15 0.24
N CYS A 47 27.47 35.90 0.01
CA CYS A 47 28.65 35.55 -0.78
C CYS A 47 28.28 34.49 -1.83
N TYR A 48 28.38 34.84 -3.12
CA TYR A 48 28.29 33.87 -4.21
C TYR A 48 29.66 33.29 -4.55
N ARG A 49 29.86 32.02 -4.21
CA ARG A 49 31.08 31.26 -4.51
C ARG A 49 31.06 30.82 -5.97
N THR A 50 31.77 31.56 -6.82
CA THR A 50 31.78 31.35 -8.28
C THR A 50 32.47 30.05 -8.69
N ASP A 51 33.40 29.56 -7.88
CA ASP A 51 34.09 28.28 -8.05
C ASP A 51 33.18 27.08 -7.75
N GLN A 52 32.21 27.27 -6.84
CA GLN A 52 31.29 26.21 -6.41
C GLN A 52 29.90 26.34 -7.02
N LEU A 53 29.59 27.50 -7.61
CA LEU A 53 28.25 27.92 -8.02
C LEU A 53 27.27 27.86 -6.84
N LYS A 54 27.64 28.41 -5.67
CA LYS A 54 26.85 28.31 -4.43
C LYS A 54 26.67 29.66 -3.77
N LEU A 55 25.47 29.91 -3.23
CA LEU A 55 25.17 31.11 -2.45
C LEU A 55 25.24 30.81 -0.95
N TYR A 56 25.93 31.67 -0.22
CA TYR A 56 26.08 31.61 1.22
C TYR A 56 25.68 32.92 1.89
N GLN A 57 25.33 32.84 3.17
CA GLN A 57 25.10 34.00 4.04
C GLN A 57 25.94 33.90 5.30
N LEU A 58 26.58 35.00 5.68
CA LEU A 58 27.28 35.09 6.95
C LEU A 58 26.26 35.15 8.10
N ILE A 59 26.33 34.20 9.02
CA ILE A 59 25.42 34.12 10.18
C ILE A 59 26.11 34.40 11.51
N GLY A 60 27.44 34.53 11.52
CA GLY A 60 28.22 34.89 12.71
C GLY A 60 29.62 35.35 12.33
N THR A 61 30.22 36.16 13.19
CA THR A 61 31.59 36.67 13.06
C THR A 61 32.39 36.27 14.30
N ASN A 62 33.71 36.09 14.14
CA ASN A 62 34.66 35.71 15.19
C ASN A 62 34.42 34.32 15.86
N PRO A 63 34.58 33.21 15.11
CA PRO A 63 35.01 33.11 13.72
C PRO A 63 33.86 33.30 12.73
N ASP A 64 34.21 33.63 11.49
CA ASP A 64 33.23 33.77 10.42
C ASP A 64 32.50 32.45 10.16
N ASN A 65 31.18 32.49 10.21
CA ASN A 65 30.31 31.32 10.02
C ASN A 65 29.38 31.54 8.83
N TRP A 66 29.66 30.88 7.71
CA TRP A 66 28.90 31.00 6.47
C TRP A 66 27.91 29.85 6.33
N ARG A 67 26.62 30.18 6.35
CA ARG A 67 25.53 29.24 6.09
C ARG A 67 25.28 29.11 4.59
N PHE A 68 25.26 27.87 4.11
CA PHE A 68 24.82 27.55 2.76
C PHE A 68 23.33 27.88 2.58
N ILE A 69 22.99 28.59 1.50
CA ILE A 69 21.60 28.91 1.12
C ILE A 69 21.16 28.04 -0.06
N MET A 70 21.95 28.02 -1.13
CA MET A 70 21.54 27.40 -2.38
C MET A 70 22.73 26.93 -3.21
N ASP A 71 22.56 25.79 -3.87
CA ASP A 71 23.46 25.27 -4.89
C ASP A 71 22.88 25.64 -6.26
N LEU A 72 23.65 26.30 -7.12
CA LEU A 72 23.28 26.62 -8.49
C LEU A 72 24.00 25.70 -9.49
N ALA A 73 24.91 24.82 -9.04
CA ALA A 73 25.74 24.00 -9.93
C ALA A 73 24.91 23.04 -10.78
N ASN A 74 23.87 22.45 -10.20
CA ASN A 74 23.02 21.46 -10.86
C ASN A 74 21.66 22.03 -11.29
N GLY A 75 21.42 23.34 -11.10
CA GLY A 75 20.10 23.94 -11.22
C GLY A 75 19.17 23.57 -10.05
N ILE A 76 18.14 24.39 -9.83
CA ILE A 76 17.17 24.18 -8.74
C ILE A 76 16.29 22.96 -9.02
N ASP A 77 15.90 22.77 -10.28
CA ASP A 77 15.02 21.67 -10.70
C ASP A 77 15.65 20.30 -10.46
N ALA A 78 16.95 20.12 -10.72
CA ALA A 78 17.63 18.86 -10.48
C ALA A 78 17.76 18.55 -8.98
N GLN A 79 17.96 19.57 -8.15
CA GLN A 79 17.99 19.40 -6.68
C GLN A 79 16.63 18.99 -6.13
N PHE A 80 15.54 19.54 -6.67
CA PHE A 80 14.20 19.14 -6.29
C PHE A 80 13.88 17.72 -6.77
N ALA A 81 14.23 17.39 -8.02
CA ALA A 81 14.07 16.06 -8.57
C ALA A 81 14.82 14.99 -7.76
N ALA A 82 15.97 15.32 -7.16
CA ALA A 82 16.70 14.40 -6.29
C ALA A 82 15.96 14.06 -4.98
N LYS A 83 15.03 14.88 -4.49
CA LYS A 83 14.28 14.63 -3.25
C LYS A 83 13.23 13.53 -3.40
N LEU A 84 12.68 13.37 -4.60
CA LEU A 84 11.81 12.25 -4.97
C LEU A 84 12.23 11.75 -6.34
N ASN A 85 13.42 11.17 -6.38
CA ASN A 85 14.02 10.70 -7.63
C ASN A 85 13.15 9.59 -8.22
N ALA A 86 12.51 9.84 -9.36
CA ALA A 86 11.66 8.88 -10.05
C ALA A 86 12.40 7.57 -10.43
N ALA A 87 13.73 7.62 -10.58
CA ALA A 87 14.54 6.41 -10.81
C ALA A 87 14.67 5.53 -9.56
N SER A 88 14.51 6.11 -8.36
CA SER A 88 14.52 5.37 -7.09
C SER A 88 13.10 5.06 -6.61
N TYR A 89 12.20 6.04 -6.69
CA TYR A 89 10.80 5.94 -6.28
C TYR A 89 9.93 5.43 -7.43
N THR A 90 10.29 4.25 -7.93
CA THR A 90 9.60 3.59 -9.04
C THR A 90 8.26 2.99 -8.57
N ALA A 91 7.38 2.63 -9.51
CA ALA A 91 6.15 1.90 -9.18
C ALA A 91 6.43 0.57 -8.44
N ALA A 92 7.52 -0.12 -8.80
CA ALA A 92 7.93 -1.35 -8.12
C ALA A 92 8.40 -1.10 -6.68
N ASP A 93 9.11 0.01 -6.45
CA ASP A 93 9.53 0.42 -5.11
C ASP A 93 8.35 0.81 -4.22
N VAL A 94 7.35 1.53 -4.78
CA VAL A 94 6.09 1.83 -4.10
C VAL A 94 5.33 0.56 -3.76
N LEU A 95 5.21 -0.37 -4.71
CA LEU A 95 4.56 -1.67 -4.46
C LEU A 95 5.28 -2.43 -3.35
N ALA A 96 6.61 -2.49 -3.36
CA ALA A 96 7.38 -3.16 -2.32
C ALA A 96 7.12 -2.53 -0.93
N LYS A 97 7.05 -1.20 -0.84
CA LYS A 97 6.68 -0.50 0.40
C LYS A 97 5.26 -0.85 0.85
N LEU A 98 4.30 -0.86 -0.08
CA LEU A 98 2.91 -1.21 0.24
C LEU A 98 2.77 -2.65 0.73
N LEU A 99 3.46 -3.60 0.10
CA LEU A 99 3.46 -5.00 0.53
C LEU A 99 3.98 -5.19 1.96
N THR A 100 4.92 -4.36 2.42
CA THR A 100 5.41 -4.45 3.82
C THR A 100 4.39 -3.99 4.87
N VAL A 101 3.38 -3.24 4.44
CA VAL A 101 2.29 -2.75 5.29
C VAL A 101 0.95 -3.34 4.88
N ASP A 102 0.96 -4.39 4.07
CA ASP A 102 -0.20 -5.16 3.67
C ASP A 102 -0.48 -6.26 4.71
N GLY A 103 -1.75 -6.56 4.93
CA GLY A 103 -2.20 -7.57 5.89
C GLY A 103 -3.23 -7.09 6.92
N ALA A 104 -3.81 -8.07 7.62
CA ALA A 104 -5.02 -7.90 8.42
C ALA A 104 -4.97 -6.71 9.38
N GLY A 105 -5.92 -5.79 9.26
CA GLY A 105 -6.10 -4.66 10.18
C GLY A 105 -5.31 -3.40 9.79
N THR A 106 -4.62 -3.41 8.65
CA THR A 106 -3.92 -2.24 8.10
C THR A 106 -4.84 -1.32 7.30
N GLY A 107 -6.00 -1.82 6.87
CA GLY A 107 -6.90 -1.13 5.94
C GLY A 107 -6.42 -1.16 4.48
N LEU A 108 -5.33 -1.88 4.19
CA LEU A 108 -4.78 -2.11 2.85
C LEU A 108 -4.93 -3.57 2.41
N ASP A 109 -5.82 -4.33 3.05
CA ASP A 109 -6.11 -5.71 2.69
C ASP A 109 -6.90 -5.78 1.37
N ALA A 110 -6.19 -5.96 0.25
CA ALA A 110 -6.77 -6.13 -1.09
C ALA A 110 -7.60 -7.42 -1.23
N ASP A 111 -7.50 -8.33 -0.26
CA ASP A 111 -8.10 -9.65 -0.29
C ASP A 111 -9.49 -9.71 0.39
N LEU A 112 -10.00 -8.57 0.87
CA LEU A 112 -11.33 -8.50 1.46
C LEU A 112 -12.42 -8.50 0.38
N LEU A 113 -13.29 -9.50 0.42
CA LEU A 113 -14.58 -9.47 -0.26
C LEU A 113 -15.62 -8.97 0.74
N ASP A 114 -16.34 -7.88 0.44
CA ASP A 114 -17.34 -7.25 1.32
C ASP A 114 -16.83 -6.93 2.74
N GLY A 115 -15.54 -6.63 2.87
CA GLY A 115 -14.90 -6.34 4.17
C GLY A 115 -14.57 -7.56 5.01
N GLN A 116 -14.75 -8.77 4.49
CA GLN A 116 -14.52 -10.03 5.19
C GLN A 116 -13.32 -10.78 4.59
N HIS A 117 -12.45 -11.33 5.45
CA HIS A 117 -11.32 -12.16 5.02
C HIS A 117 -11.80 -13.54 4.53
N ALA A 118 -11.02 -14.24 3.68
CA ALA A 118 -11.37 -15.56 3.14
C ALA A 118 -11.79 -16.58 4.22
N SER A 119 -11.19 -16.50 5.42
CA SER A 119 -11.54 -17.35 6.56
C SER A 119 -12.96 -17.13 7.11
N ALA A 120 -13.57 -15.97 6.86
CA ALA A 120 -14.96 -15.69 7.23
C ALA A 120 -15.96 -16.37 6.29
N PHE A 121 -15.57 -16.60 5.02
CA PHE A 121 -16.37 -17.35 4.05
C PHE A 121 -16.19 -18.86 4.17
N ALA A 122 -15.08 -19.31 4.75
CA ALA A 122 -14.90 -20.68 5.21
C ALA A 122 -15.73 -20.98 6.46
N SER A 123 -17.04 -20.69 6.41
CA SER A 123 -17.95 -21.14 7.46
C SER A 123 -18.06 -22.66 7.36
N SER A 124 -17.49 -23.32 8.36
CA SER A 124 -17.70 -24.73 8.74
C SER A 124 -19.17 -25.06 9.10
N THR A 125 -20.14 -24.20 8.76
CA THR A 125 -21.54 -24.33 9.17
C THR A 125 -22.46 -24.97 8.12
N HIS A 126 -21.93 -25.32 6.94
CA HIS A 126 -22.63 -26.23 6.03
C HIS A 126 -22.56 -27.66 6.59
N ASN A 127 -23.39 -27.95 7.60
CA ASN A 127 -23.53 -29.28 8.15
C ASN A 127 -24.38 -30.15 7.23
N HIS A 128 -23.74 -30.71 6.20
CA HIS A 128 -24.34 -31.68 5.29
C HIS A 128 -24.73 -32.99 5.98
N ASN A 129 -24.24 -33.24 7.21
CA ASN A 129 -24.44 -34.51 7.89
C ASN A 129 -25.68 -34.51 8.79
N ALA A 130 -26.12 -33.34 9.26
CA ALA A 130 -27.31 -33.21 10.13
C ALA A 130 -28.53 -32.66 9.39
N ALA A 131 -28.34 -31.72 8.45
CA ALA A 131 -29.45 -31.09 7.74
C ALA A 131 -29.79 -31.77 6.41
N TYR A 132 -28.87 -32.55 5.85
CA TYR A 132 -29.02 -33.18 4.55
C TYR A 132 -28.77 -34.68 4.63
N LEU A 133 -29.41 -35.44 3.75
CA LEU A 133 -29.13 -36.86 3.63
C LEU A 133 -27.83 -37.03 2.83
N GLY A 134 -26.83 -37.68 3.43
CA GLY A 134 -25.58 -37.99 2.73
C GLY A 134 -25.77 -38.93 1.54
N ILE A 135 -24.87 -38.88 0.55
CA ILE A 135 -24.98 -39.65 -0.70
C ILE A 135 -25.11 -41.17 -0.51
N THR A 136 -24.56 -41.71 0.58
CA THR A 136 -24.66 -43.14 0.94
C THR A 136 -25.55 -43.39 2.16
N ALA A 137 -26.22 -42.37 2.69
CA ALA A 137 -27.05 -42.51 3.87
C ALA A 137 -28.40 -43.13 3.54
N LYS A 138 -28.98 -43.85 4.49
CA LYS A 138 -30.31 -44.44 4.32
C LYS A 138 -31.38 -43.36 4.46
N ALA A 139 -32.14 -43.12 3.40
CA ALA A 139 -33.29 -42.24 3.43
C ALA A 139 -34.37 -42.78 4.37
N THR A 140 -35.12 -41.89 5.03
CA THR A 140 -36.31 -42.26 5.81
C THR A 140 -37.42 -42.76 4.90
N ASP A 141 -37.57 -42.17 3.70
CA ASP A 141 -38.59 -42.52 2.72
C ASP A 141 -38.11 -42.21 1.30
N ALA A 142 -38.76 -42.81 0.30
CA ALA A 142 -38.53 -42.56 -1.11
C ALA A 142 -39.81 -42.77 -1.92
N ASP A 143 -40.13 -41.81 -2.80
CA ASP A 143 -41.28 -41.90 -3.70
C ASP A 143 -41.15 -43.06 -4.72
N LYS A 144 -39.91 -43.42 -5.08
CA LYS A 144 -39.61 -44.43 -6.10
C LYS A 144 -38.46 -45.33 -5.70
N LEU A 145 -38.57 -46.60 -6.04
CA LEU A 145 -37.49 -47.58 -5.96
C LEU A 145 -37.07 -47.95 -7.38
N ASP A 146 -35.80 -47.70 -7.72
CA ASP A 146 -35.24 -47.92 -9.06
C ASP A 146 -36.08 -47.30 -10.21
N GLY A 147 -36.74 -46.18 -9.93
CA GLY A 147 -37.59 -45.45 -10.87
C GLY A 147 -39.05 -45.92 -10.92
N TYR A 148 -39.41 -46.98 -10.19
CA TYR A 148 -40.77 -47.51 -10.12
C TYR A 148 -41.53 -46.97 -8.90
N ASP A 149 -42.81 -46.64 -9.10
CA ASP A 149 -43.74 -46.28 -8.03
C ASP A 149 -44.15 -47.52 -7.22
N SER A 150 -44.55 -47.32 -5.96
CA SER A 150 -45.00 -48.39 -5.06
C SER A 150 -46.14 -49.26 -5.63
N THR A 151 -46.95 -48.73 -6.53
CA THR A 151 -48.05 -49.44 -7.22
C THR A 151 -47.57 -50.51 -8.20
N ALA A 152 -46.31 -50.46 -8.65
CA ALA A 152 -45.72 -51.47 -9.52
C ALA A 152 -45.37 -52.78 -8.78
N PHE A 153 -45.36 -52.76 -7.44
CA PHE A 153 -45.00 -53.91 -6.62
C PHE A 153 -46.24 -54.54 -5.95
N VAL A 154 -46.28 -55.87 -5.90
CA VAL A 154 -47.35 -56.61 -5.22
C VAL A 154 -47.21 -56.45 -3.71
N ARG A 155 -48.18 -55.81 -3.07
CA ARG A 155 -48.17 -55.60 -1.60
C ARG A 155 -48.68 -56.79 -0.79
N SER A 156 -49.47 -57.67 -1.38
CA SER A 156 -50.01 -58.85 -0.70
C SER A 156 -50.34 -59.93 -1.72
N VAL A 157 -50.08 -61.19 -1.36
CA VAL A 157 -50.42 -62.35 -2.17
C VAL A 157 -51.41 -63.20 -1.37
N ASN A 158 -52.56 -63.52 -1.96
CA ASN A 158 -53.63 -64.31 -1.31
C ASN A 158 -54.07 -63.77 0.08
N GLY A 159 -54.04 -62.44 0.27
CA GLY A 159 -54.45 -61.78 1.51
C GLY A 159 -53.40 -61.76 2.63
N ALA A 160 -52.24 -62.38 2.43
CA ALA A 160 -51.10 -62.26 3.36
C ALA A 160 -50.27 -61.03 2.99
N GLY A 161 -50.15 -60.06 3.90
CA GLY A 161 -49.25 -58.91 3.77
C GLY A 161 -47.80 -59.26 4.16
N PRO A 162 -46.84 -58.36 3.91
CA PRO A 162 -45.47 -58.53 4.37
C PRO A 162 -45.40 -58.52 5.91
N ASP A 163 -44.51 -59.34 6.47
CA ASP A 163 -44.20 -59.31 7.91
C ASP A 163 -43.36 -58.09 8.32
N ALA A 164 -42.98 -58.00 9.60
CA ALA A 164 -42.16 -56.91 10.11
C ALA A 164 -40.74 -56.82 9.49
N ALA A 165 -40.29 -57.88 8.81
CA ALA A 165 -39.04 -57.89 8.04
C ALA A 165 -39.25 -57.56 6.56
N GLY A 166 -40.50 -57.34 6.11
CA GLY A 166 -40.84 -57.06 4.72
C GLY A 166 -41.06 -58.31 3.87
N ASN A 167 -41.04 -59.51 4.46
CA ASN A 167 -41.14 -60.76 3.72
C ASN A 167 -42.61 -61.09 3.42
N ALA A 168 -42.93 -61.28 2.14
CA ALA A 168 -44.25 -61.76 1.73
C ALA A 168 -44.33 -63.28 1.86
N THR A 169 -45.40 -63.78 2.49
CA THR A 169 -45.68 -65.22 2.54
C THR A 169 -46.70 -65.57 1.45
N VAL A 170 -46.41 -66.59 0.65
CA VAL A 170 -47.36 -67.14 -0.31
C VAL A 170 -48.02 -68.36 0.31
N ASN A 171 -49.30 -68.22 0.65
CA ASN A 171 -50.10 -69.35 1.11
C ASN A 171 -50.39 -70.26 -0.11
N ILE A 172 -49.74 -71.42 -0.17
CA ILE A 172 -49.99 -72.44 -1.19
C ILE A 172 -51.07 -73.38 -0.67
N ASP A 173 -52.24 -73.36 -1.31
CA ASP A 173 -53.26 -74.37 -1.06
C ASP A 173 -52.87 -75.69 -1.75
N LEU A 174 -52.54 -76.69 -0.93
CA LEU A 174 -52.20 -78.05 -1.39
C LEU A 174 -53.38 -79.02 -1.27
N SER A 175 -54.55 -78.58 -0.82
CA SER A 175 -55.70 -79.45 -0.52
C SER A 175 -56.18 -80.27 -1.74
N SER A 176 -55.96 -79.76 -2.97
CA SER A 176 -56.28 -80.46 -4.21
C SER A 176 -55.21 -81.48 -4.67
N ARG A 177 -53.98 -81.44 -4.12
CA ARG A 177 -52.87 -82.31 -4.52
C ARG A 177 -52.70 -83.57 -3.66
N VAL A 178 -53.40 -83.64 -2.52
CA VAL A 178 -53.31 -84.77 -1.57
C VAL A 178 -54.24 -85.93 -1.96
N ALA A 179 -55.07 -85.77 -3.00
CA ALA A 179 -55.92 -86.85 -3.51
C ALA A 179 -55.26 -87.60 -4.69
N LYS A 180 -54.40 -88.57 -4.37
CA LYS A 180 -54.11 -89.74 -5.23
C LYS A 180 -53.72 -90.93 -4.38
#